data_AF-A0A351CH84-F1
#
_entry.id   AF-A0A351CH84-F1
#
_cell.length_a   1.000
_cell.length_b   1.000
_cell.length_c   1.000
_cell.angle_alpha   90.00
_cell.angle_beta   90.00
_cell.angle_gamma   90.00
#
_symmetry.space_group_name_H-M   'P 1'
#
loop_
_entity.id
_entity.type
_entity.pdbx_description
1 polymer ?
#
loop_
_entity_poly.entity_id
_entity_poly.type
_entity_poly.pdbx_seq_one_letter_code
_entity_poly.pdbx_strand_id
1 'polypeptide(L)'
;MEIIKKYRCLSIFLIALVIYSCASWQKNYGKLRILPESRNEVTIQNLIDKWNDYNIYYSDIYEGYNPRAALGIMFDPKNNETTLMGDRWKKVKDQKDLIEMTKWIYSNTQYEPWLNEILGPDGKFYGYLYYSYGFVTLKLVDDKTMFVFNLEEPREKEHLISH
;
A
#
# COMPACT_ATOMS: atom_id res chain seq x y z
N MET A 1 30.45 -47.82 3.88
CA MET A 1 29.95 -46.87 4.90
C MET A 1 30.30 -45.41 4.57
N GLU A 2 31.52 -45.13 4.09
CA GLU A 2 31.98 -43.80 3.62
C GLU A 2 31.10 -43.18 2.51
N ILE A 3 30.71 -43.98 1.51
CA ILE A 3 29.93 -43.54 0.35
C ILE A 3 28.54 -43.02 0.76
N ILE A 4 27.89 -43.68 1.74
CA ILE A 4 26.56 -43.30 2.25
C ILE A 4 26.64 -41.98 3.06
N LYS A 5 27.74 -41.74 3.79
CA LYS A 5 28.00 -40.44 4.46
C LYS A 5 28.23 -39.32 3.43
N LYS A 6 28.96 -39.60 2.34
CA LYS A 6 29.22 -38.64 1.26
C LYS A 6 27.94 -38.19 0.55
N TYR A 7 27.05 -39.13 0.24
CA TYR A 7 25.74 -38.79 -0.36
C TYR A 7 24.77 -38.11 0.63
N ARG A 8 24.82 -38.45 1.93
CA ARG A 8 24.10 -37.70 2.98
C ARG A 8 24.57 -36.24 3.07
N CYS A 9 25.87 -35.99 3.06
CA CYS A 9 26.41 -34.62 3.06
C CYS A 9 26.04 -33.86 1.79
N LEU A 10 26.14 -34.49 0.61
CA LEU A 10 25.77 -33.87 -0.66
C LEU A 10 24.28 -33.52 -0.72
N SER A 11 23.41 -34.39 -0.21
CA SER A 11 21.98 -34.17 -0.14
C SER A 11 21.61 -33.02 0.80
N ILE A 12 22.24 -32.93 1.98
CA ILE A 12 22.05 -31.82 2.92
C ILE A 12 22.49 -30.48 2.29
N PHE A 13 23.61 -30.49 1.55
CA PHE A 13 24.13 -29.29 0.89
C PHE A 13 23.21 -28.79 -0.24
N LEU A 14 22.65 -29.72 -1.03
CA LEU A 14 21.68 -29.38 -2.08
C LEU A 14 20.36 -28.84 -1.51
N ILE A 15 19.86 -29.40 -0.40
CA ILE A 15 18.67 -28.88 0.28
C ILE A 15 18.93 -27.47 0.82
N ALA A 16 20.11 -27.20 1.41
CA ALA A 16 20.47 -25.87 1.89
C ALA A 16 20.52 -24.82 0.77
N LEU A 17 21.00 -25.19 -0.42
CA LEU A 17 21.01 -24.30 -1.60
C LEU A 17 19.60 -23.96 -2.10
N VAL A 18 18.68 -24.92 -2.07
CA VAL A 18 17.28 -24.69 -2.45
C VAL A 18 16.61 -23.74 -1.45
N ILE A 19 16.83 -23.92 -0.14
CA ILE A 19 16.25 -23.04 0.90
C ILE A 19 16.78 -21.59 0.77
N TYR A 20 18.06 -21.40 0.43
CA TYR A 20 18.64 -20.07 0.23
C TYR A 20 18.07 -19.34 -1.00
N SER A 21 17.70 -20.10 -2.04
CA SER A 21 17.18 -19.55 -3.30
C SER A 21 15.70 -19.13 -3.22
N CYS A 22 14.89 -19.75 -2.36
CA CYS A 22 13.46 -19.41 -2.24
C CYS A 22 13.19 -18.12 -1.43
N ALA A 23 14.13 -17.65 -0.60
CA ALA A 23 13.93 -16.48 0.26
C ALA A 23 14.09 -15.13 -0.46
N SER A 24 14.52 -15.10 -1.73
CA SER A 24 14.81 -13.87 -2.48
C SER A 24 13.61 -13.29 -3.22
N TRP A 25 12.56 -14.06 -3.51
CA TRP A 25 11.48 -13.63 -4.41
C TRP A 25 10.46 -12.66 -3.77
N GLN A 26 10.32 -12.67 -2.44
CA GLN A 26 9.43 -11.74 -1.72
C GLN A 26 10.11 -10.42 -1.32
N LYS A 27 11.38 -10.20 -1.69
CA LYS A 27 12.19 -9.09 -1.15
C LYS A 27 11.86 -7.70 -1.68
N ASN A 28 11.01 -7.58 -2.70
CA ASN A 28 10.81 -6.30 -3.39
C ASN A 28 9.36 -5.78 -3.35
N TYR A 29 8.44 -6.50 -2.69
CA TYR A 29 7.04 -6.09 -2.62
C TYR A 29 6.66 -5.72 -1.18
N GLY A 30 6.04 -4.55 -1.05
CA GLY A 30 5.47 -4.09 0.21
C GLY A 30 4.21 -4.84 0.58
N LYS A 31 3.71 -4.58 1.79
CA LYS A 31 2.50 -5.18 2.35
C LYS A 31 1.66 -4.11 3.01
N LEU A 32 0.34 -4.31 3.00
CA LEU A 32 -0.59 -3.52 3.79
C LEU A 32 -0.90 -4.22 5.10
N ARG A 33 -0.89 -3.46 6.20
CA ARG A 33 -1.39 -3.92 7.50
C ARG A 33 -2.59 -3.06 7.87
N ILE A 34 -3.77 -3.67 7.93
CA ILE A 34 -5.01 -3.01 8.34
C ILE A 34 -4.88 -2.55 9.79
N LEU A 35 -5.23 -1.29 10.02
CA LEU A 35 -5.33 -0.69 11.34
C LEU A 35 -6.80 -0.81 11.83
N PRO A 36 -7.13 -1.74 12.76
CA PRO A 36 -8.49 -1.85 13.32
C PRO A 36 -8.90 -0.63 14.16
N GLU A 37 -10.04 -0.01 13.83
CA GLU A 37 -10.54 1.21 14.49
C GLU A 37 -10.63 1.14 16.01
N SER A 38 -10.92 -0.04 16.58
CA SER A 38 -11.19 -0.23 18.00
C SER A 38 -9.94 -0.33 18.90
N ARG A 39 -8.73 -0.43 18.34
CA ARG A 39 -7.50 -0.69 19.12
C ARG A 39 -6.31 0.21 18.81
N ASN A 40 -6.45 1.22 17.94
CA ASN A 40 -5.30 1.95 17.43
C ASN A 40 -5.16 3.37 17.97
N GLU A 41 -3.91 3.75 18.21
CA GLU A 41 -3.49 5.13 18.50
C GLU A 41 -3.62 6.05 17.27
N VAL A 42 -3.63 5.50 16.05
CA VAL A 42 -3.68 6.25 14.79
C VAL A 42 -5.02 6.00 14.08
N THR A 43 -5.76 7.09 13.86
CA THR A 43 -7.04 7.12 13.13
C THR A 43 -6.94 8.06 11.94
N ILE A 44 -7.90 8.01 11.01
CA ILE A 44 -7.95 8.97 9.90
C ILE A 44 -8.03 10.42 10.41
N GLN A 45 -8.78 10.67 11.49
CA GLN A 45 -8.84 11.99 12.12
C GLN A 45 -7.47 12.42 12.66
N ASN A 46 -6.72 11.51 13.29
CA ASN A 46 -5.36 11.81 13.77
C ASN A 46 -4.43 12.27 12.62
N LEU A 47 -4.55 11.64 11.45
CA LEU A 47 -3.77 12.01 10.26
C LEU A 47 -4.22 13.35 9.65
N ILE A 48 -5.54 13.64 9.67
CA ILE A 48 -6.07 14.95 9.26
C ILE A 48 -5.57 16.06 10.19
N ASP A 49 -5.62 15.84 11.50
CA ASP A 49 -5.20 16.84 12.48
C ASP A 49 -3.70 17.14 12.37
N LYS A 50 -2.90 16.12 12.03
CA LYS A 50 -1.46 16.19 11.83
C LYS A 50 -1.04 16.35 10.37
N TRP A 51 -1.91 16.87 9.49
CA TRP A 51 -1.64 16.86 8.04
C TRP A 51 -0.30 17.51 7.65
N ASN A 52 0.16 18.50 8.42
CA ASN A 52 1.44 19.18 8.22
C ASN A 52 2.65 18.26 8.39
N ASP A 53 2.51 17.11 9.06
CA ASP A 53 3.59 16.14 9.27
C ASP A 53 3.78 15.22 8.05
N TYR A 54 2.92 15.33 7.03
CA TYR A 54 2.90 14.43 5.87
C TYR A 54 2.98 15.18 4.53
N ASN A 55 3.60 14.55 3.54
CA ASN A 55 3.28 14.79 2.15
C ASN A 55 2.05 13.92 1.82
N ILE A 56 0.97 14.55 1.38
CA ILE A 56 -0.31 13.86 1.20
C ILE A 56 -0.66 13.84 -0.28
N TYR A 57 -1.05 12.67 -0.77
CA TYR A 57 -1.44 12.44 -2.15
C TYR A 57 -2.78 11.71 -2.21
N TYR A 58 -3.52 11.90 -3.29
CA TYR A 58 -4.74 11.13 -3.55
C TYR A 58 -4.71 10.57 -4.97
N SER A 59 -5.41 9.46 -5.17
CA SER A 59 -5.62 8.86 -6.49
C SER A 59 -7.06 9.04 -6.94
N ASP A 60 -7.25 9.21 -8.24
CA ASP A 60 -8.53 9.17 -8.95
C ASP A 60 -8.30 8.68 -10.40
N ILE A 61 -9.36 8.59 -11.21
CA ILE A 61 -9.27 8.19 -12.63
C ILE A 61 -9.17 9.35 -13.63
N TYR A 62 -9.20 10.61 -13.16
CA TYR A 62 -9.25 11.81 -13.99
C TYR A 62 -7.87 12.46 -14.14
N GLU A 63 -7.66 13.30 -15.15
CA GLU A 63 -6.40 14.04 -15.29
C GLU A 63 -6.35 15.31 -14.41
N GLY A 64 -7.52 15.90 -14.13
CA GLY A 64 -7.65 17.15 -13.37
C GLY A 64 -7.62 16.98 -11.85
N TYR A 65 -7.53 18.09 -11.12
CA TYR A 65 -7.61 18.07 -9.65
C TYR A 65 -9.08 18.12 -9.19
N ASN A 66 -9.58 17.03 -8.60
CA ASN A 66 -10.95 16.94 -8.09
C ASN A 66 -10.99 16.19 -6.74
N PRO A 67 -11.08 16.90 -5.59
CA PRO A 67 -11.19 16.28 -4.28
C PRO A 67 -12.36 15.31 -4.11
N ARG A 68 -13.43 15.48 -4.90
CA ARG A 68 -14.62 14.63 -4.82
C ARG A 68 -14.51 13.33 -5.58
N ALA A 69 -13.44 13.14 -6.37
CA ALA A 69 -13.21 11.92 -7.14
C ALA A 69 -12.24 10.94 -6.46
N ALA A 70 -11.82 11.24 -5.23
CA ALA A 70 -10.81 10.43 -4.54
C ALA A 70 -11.26 8.97 -4.37
N LEU A 71 -10.33 8.07 -4.68
CA LEU A 71 -10.45 6.62 -4.49
C LEU A 71 -9.59 6.13 -3.32
N GLY A 72 -8.54 6.87 -2.99
CA GLY A 72 -7.67 6.61 -1.86
C GLY A 72 -6.74 7.78 -1.60
N ILE A 73 -6.19 7.82 -0.38
CA ILE A 73 -5.33 8.88 0.12
C ILE A 73 -4.09 8.24 0.75
N MET A 74 -2.94 8.72 0.33
CA MET A 74 -1.63 8.27 0.77
C MET A 74 -0.97 9.35 1.63
N PHE A 75 -0.50 8.95 2.81
CA PHE A 75 0.18 9.82 3.78
C PHE A 75 1.64 9.39 3.92
N ASP A 76 2.53 10.19 3.36
CA ASP A 76 3.99 10.01 3.37
C ASP A 76 4.61 10.88 4.49
N PRO A 77 5.10 10.30 5.60
CA PRO A 77 5.64 11.07 6.73
C PRO A 77 6.87 11.88 6.31
N LYS A 78 6.90 13.18 6.62
CA LYS A 78 8.05 14.04 6.29
C LYS A 78 9.30 13.77 7.14
N ASN A 79 9.13 13.10 8.28
CA ASN A 79 10.16 12.92 9.30
C ASN A 79 10.77 11.51 9.34
N ASN A 80 10.49 10.66 8.35
CA ASN A 80 11.12 9.34 8.23
C ASN A 80 12.17 9.33 7.12
N GLU A 81 12.93 8.23 7.04
CA GLU A 81 13.94 8.05 6.00
C GLU A 81 13.39 7.36 4.73
N THR A 82 12.07 7.25 4.61
CA THR A 82 11.44 6.55 3.49
C THR A 82 10.66 7.52 2.65
N THR A 83 10.27 7.10 1.45
CA THR A 83 9.45 7.91 0.57
C THR A 83 8.42 7.05 -0.10
N LEU A 84 7.19 7.54 -0.14
CA LEU A 84 6.14 7.01 -0.99
C LEU A 84 6.04 7.82 -2.28
N MET A 85 5.87 7.13 -3.39
CA MET A 85 5.57 7.78 -4.66
C MET A 85 4.66 6.92 -5.54
N GLY A 86 4.07 7.54 -6.56
CA GLY A 86 3.39 6.85 -7.63
C GLY A 86 2.98 7.83 -8.73
N ASP A 87 2.74 7.31 -9.92
CA ASP A 87 2.53 8.09 -11.15
C ASP A 87 1.17 8.79 -11.21
N ARG A 88 0.13 8.19 -10.63
CA ARG A 88 -1.24 8.72 -10.60
C ARG A 88 -1.66 9.30 -9.24
N TRP A 89 -0.69 9.54 -8.37
CA TRP A 89 -0.90 10.13 -7.05
C TRP A 89 -0.69 11.64 -7.09
N LYS A 90 -1.78 12.38 -6.95
CA LYS A 90 -1.79 13.85 -7.03
C LYS A 90 -1.63 14.44 -5.64
N LYS A 91 -0.77 15.44 -5.51
CA LYS A 91 -0.55 16.12 -4.23
C LYS A 91 -1.83 16.83 -3.76
N VAL A 92 -2.22 16.61 -2.51
CA VAL A 92 -3.32 17.34 -1.86
C VAL A 92 -2.84 18.75 -1.53
N LYS A 93 -3.65 19.76 -1.86
CA LYS A 93 -3.25 21.17 -1.81
C LYS A 93 -3.47 21.81 -0.43
N ASP A 94 -4.53 21.40 0.25
CA ASP A 94 -4.88 21.94 1.56
C ASP A 94 -5.70 20.94 2.39
N GLN A 95 -5.84 21.23 3.69
CA GLN A 95 -6.54 20.38 4.64
C GLN A 95 -8.05 20.28 4.37
N LYS A 96 -8.66 21.32 3.77
CA LYS A 96 -10.09 21.29 3.44
C LYS A 96 -10.36 20.27 2.35
N ASP A 97 -9.51 20.22 1.33
CA ASP A 97 -9.57 19.21 0.29
C ASP A 97 -9.33 17.81 0.83
N LEU A 98 -8.38 17.63 1.76
CA LEU A 98 -8.17 16.35 2.45
C LEU A 98 -9.46 15.87 3.14
N ILE A 99 -10.11 16.75 3.90
CA ILE A 99 -11.38 16.43 4.58
C ILE A 99 -12.46 16.08 3.56
N GLU A 100 -12.56 16.82 2.46
CA GLU A 100 -13.52 16.52 1.39
C GLU A 100 -13.26 15.12 0.79
N MET A 101 -12.01 14.81 0.44
CA MET A 101 -11.63 13.51 -0.13
C MET A 101 -12.02 12.35 0.77
N THR A 102 -11.74 12.45 2.09
CA THR A 102 -12.09 11.36 3.03
C THR A 102 -13.59 11.07 3.11
N LYS A 103 -14.45 12.07 2.89
CA LYS A 103 -15.91 11.92 2.86
C LYS A 103 -16.43 11.27 1.57
N TRP A 104 -15.73 11.47 0.46
CA TRP A 104 -16.19 11.01 -0.87
C TRP A 104 -15.74 9.60 -1.22
N ILE A 105 -14.69 9.05 -0.59
CA ILE A 105 -14.21 7.69 -0.91
C ILE A 105 -15.33 6.65 -0.81
N TYR A 106 -16.11 6.63 0.28
CA TYR A 106 -17.25 5.72 0.38
C TYR A 106 -18.25 5.94 -0.76
N SER A 107 -18.68 7.19 -0.99
CA SER A 107 -19.63 7.52 -2.05
C SER A 107 -19.17 7.14 -3.46
N ASN A 108 -17.87 7.23 -3.74
CA ASN A 108 -17.30 6.89 -5.05
C ASN A 108 -17.15 5.39 -5.27
N THR A 109 -17.01 4.62 -4.18
CA THR A 109 -16.59 3.22 -4.24
C THR A 109 -17.67 2.25 -3.79
N GLN A 110 -18.62 2.72 -2.98
CA GLN A 110 -19.63 1.93 -2.27
C GLN A 110 -19.06 0.91 -1.28
N TYR A 111 -17.82 1.11 -0.83
CA TYR A 111 -17.14 0.28 0.17
C TYR A 111 -16.61 1.12 1.32
N GLU A 112 -16.64 0.57 2.52
CA GLU A 112 -16.08 1.23 3.71
C GLU A 112 -14.55 1.33 3.60
N PRO A 113 -13.97 2.54 3.70
CA PRO A 113 -12.53 2.73 3.64
C PRO A 113 -11.82 2.20 4.89
N TRP A 114 -10.67 1.58 4.68
CA TRP A 114 -9.78 1.12 5.72
C TRP A 114 -8.49 1.93 5.76
N LEU A 115 -8.06 2.26 6.97
CA LEU A 115 -6.72 2.78 7.20
C LEU A 115 -5.73 1.62 7.28
N ASN A 116 -4.64 1.72 6.53
CA ASN A 116 -3.59 0.71 6.46
C ASN A 116 -2.22 1.37 6.66
N GLU A 117 -1.30 0.65 7.28
CA GLU A 117 0.12 0.96 7.16
C GLU A 117 0.68 0.35 5.89
N ILE A 118 1.54 1.10 5.22
CA ILE A 118 2.38 0.63 4.12
C ILE A 118 3.70 0.16 4.72
N LEU A 119 3.96 -1.13 4.59
CA LEU A 119 5.16 -1.78 5.11
C LEU A 119 6.05 -2.27 3.97
N GLY A 120 7.36 -2.15 4.16
CA GLY A 120 8.36 -2.82 3.35
C GLY A 120 8.29 -4.35 3.49
N PRO A 121 8.97 -5.08 2.60
CA PRO A 121 9.08 -6.54 2.67
C PRO A 121 9.74 -7.03 3.96
N ASP A 122 10.59 -6.19 4.57
CA ASP A 122 11.25 -6.35 5.86
C ASP A 122 10.39 -5.89 7.06
N GLY A 123 9.19 -5.36 6.82
CA GLY A 123 8.32 -4.80 7.85
C GLY A 123 8.62 -3.35 8.22
N LYS A 124 9.57 -2.68 7.56
CA LYS A 124 9.85 -1.26 7.78
C LYS A 124 8.62 -0.41 7.42
N PHE A 125 8.30 0.57 8.23
CA PHE A 125 7.17 1.47 8.00
C PHE A 125 7.51 2.55 6.95
N TYR A 126 6.62 2.76 5.97
CA TYR A 126 6.77 3.78 4.93
C TYR A 126 5.73 4.90 5.03
N GLY A 127 4.52 4.64 5.54
CA GLY A 127 3.44 5.61 5.63
C GLY A 127 2.08 4.95 5.74
N TYR A 128 1.01 5.71 5.48
CA TYR A 128 -0.36 5.21 5.56
C TYR A 128 -1.10 5.28 4.23
N LEU A 129 -2.05 4.37 4.06
CA LEU A 129 -3.00 4.35 2.94
C LEU A 129 -4.42 4.23 3.48
N TYR A 130 -5.27 5.19 3.12
CA TYR A 130 -6.70 5.18 3.40
C TYR A 130 -7.46 4.97 2.09
N TYR A 131 -8.10 3.81 1.92
CA TYR A 131 -8.78 3.42 0.68
C TYR A 131 -9.82 2.33 0.97
N SER A 132 -10.77 2.10 0.06
CA SER A 132 -11.93 1.23 0.32
C SER A 132 -12.04 -0.01 -0.54
N TYR A 133 -11.21 -0.18 -1.58
CA TYR A 133 -11.40 -1.30 -2.50
C TYR A 133 -10.17 -1.60 -3.35
N GLY A 134 -10.15 -2.82 -3.91
CA GLY A 134 -9.12 -3.29 -4.83
C GLY A 134 -7.86 -3.82 -4.17
N PHE A 135 -6.93 -4.29 -5.00
CA PHE A 135 -5.60 -4.71 -4.58
C PHE A 135 -4.61 -3.58 -4.87
N VAL A 136 -3.81 -3.24 -3.88
CA VAL A 136 -2.77 -2.22 -4.03
C VAL A 136 -1.44 -2.94 -4.23
N THR A 137 -0.83 -2.72 -5.38
CA THR A 137 0.54 -3.19 -5.60
C THR A 137 1.51 -2.20 -5.00
N LEU A 138 2.43 -2.70 -4.17
CA LEU A 138 3.48 -1.93 -3.49
C LEU A 138 4.82 -2.53 -3.90
N LYS A 139 5.69 -1.74 -4.53
CA LYS A 139 6.99 -2.23 -5.02
C LYS A 139 8.13 -1.33 -4.56
N LEU A 140 9.13 -1.91 -3.94
CA LEU A 140 10.41 -1.24 -3.72
C LEU A 140 11.09 -0.99 -5.06
N VAL A 141 11.44 0.27 -5.31
CA VAL A 141 12.25 0.66 -6.45
C VAL A 141 13.70 0.95 -6.06
N ASP A 142 13.92 1.21 -4.77
CA ASP A 142 15.22 1.29 -4.10
C ASP A 142 15.04 0.98 -2.60
N ASP A 143 16.11 1.08 -1.82
CA ASP A 143 16.15 0.71 -0.38
C ASP A 143 15.23 1.57 0.51
N LYS A 144 14.78 2.73 0.04
CA LYS A 144 14.04 3.73 0.83
C LYS A 144 12.77 4.22 0.14
N THR A 145 12.52 3.83 -1.10
CA THR A 145 11.37 4.32 -1.87
C THR A 145 10.41 3.19 -2.26
N MET A 146 9.16 3.35 -1.86
CA MET A 146 8.06 2.46 -2.24
C MET A 146 7.22 3.12 -3.33
N PHE A 147 7.11 2.44 -4.46
CA PHE A 147 6.16 2.80 -5.51
C PHE A 147 4.80 2.18 -5.20
N VAL A 148 3.77 3.04 -5.13
CA VAL A 148 2.38 2.67 -4.92
C VAL A 148 1.65 2.78 -6.25
N PHE A 149 1.24 1.64 -6.80
CA PHE A 149 0.51 1.61 -8.06
C PHE A 149 -0.87 2.24 -7.91
N ASN A 150 -1.44 2.69 -9.03
CA ASN A 150 -2.73 3.34 -9.05
C ASN A 150 -3.85 2.43 -8.52
N LEU A 151 -4.85 3.05 -7.88
CA LEU A 151 -6.13 2.39 -7.60
C LEU A 151 -6.95 2.38 -8.89
N GLU A 152 -7.20 1.19 -9.42
CA GLU A 152 -8.17 0.98 -10.49
C GLU A 152 -9.57 1.05 -9.92
N GLU A 153 -10.57 1.53 -10.67
CA GLU A 153 -11.98 1.51 -10.28
C GLU A 153 -12.53 0.09 -10.05
N PRO A 154 -13.54 -0.09 -9.18
CA PRO A 154 -14.19 -1.37 -9.05
C PRO A 154 -14.87 -1.65 -10.38
N ARG A 155 -14.47 -2.75 -11.05
CA ARG A 155 -15.11 -3.17 -12.30
C ARG A 155 -16.52 -3.66 -12.01
N GLU A 156 -17.54 -2.81 -12.11
CA GLU A 156 -18.92 -3.29 -12.22
C GLU A 156 -19.79 -2.44 -13.17
N LYS A 157 -19.82 -2.84 -14.45
CA LYS A 157 -21.04 -2.96 -15.28
C LYS A 157 -20.77 -3.90 -16.47
N GLU A 158 -20.84 -5.22 -16.26
CA GLU A 158 -21.06 -6.16 -17.38
C GLU A 158 -22.27 -7.09 -17.20
N HIS A 159 -23.05 -7.01 -16.11
CA HIS A 159 -24.12 -8.00 -15.88
C HIS A 159 -25.43 -7.49 -15.23
N LEU A 160 -25.96 -6.32 -15.62
CA LEU A 160 -27.38 -5.98 -15.34
C LEU A 160 -28.10 -5.27 -16.50
N ILE A 161 -27.66 -5.45 -17.75
CA ILE A 161 -28.50 -5.18 -18.93
C ILE A 161 -28.52 -6.43 -19.81
N SER A 162 -29.10 -7.51 -19.28
CA SER A 162 -29.82 -8.46 -20.13
C SER A 162 -31.02 -8.98 -19.35
N HIS A 163 -32.17 -8.94 -20.03
CA HIS A 163 -33.55 -9.28 -19.63
C HIS A 163 -34.39 -8.07 -19.21
#